data_AF-A0A6V7S6F3-F1
#
_entry.id   AF-A0A6V7S6F3-F1
#
_cell.length_a   1.000
_cell.length_b   1.000
_cell.length_c   1.000
_cell.angle_alpha   90.00
_cell.angle_beta   90.00
_cell.angle_gamma   90.00
#
_symmetry.space_group_name_H-M   'P 1'
#
loop_
_entity.id
_entity.type
_entity.pdbx_description
1 polymer ?
#
loop_
_entity_poly.entity_id
_entity_poly.type
_entity_poly.pdbx_seq_one_letter_code
_entity_poly.pdbx_strand_id
1 'polypeptide(L)'
;MENEQTTQNNNDTTSVKKEVKKSVKKVLKKTPKGSKKMKAPRLYEKGVILGYKRSQRNQDPNFTLLSIRNVNTREHAQFYVGKRVAYVYRTTKHHDGSKIKCIWGKVCRPHGNSGVVRARFSTHIPPKAFGNRVRVLLYPSNI
;
A
#
# COMPACT_ATOMS: atom_id res chain seq x y z
N MET A 1 -28.28 -68.21 -52.86
CA MET A 1 -28.22 -68.04 -51.39
C MET A 1 -27.84 -66.59 -51.16
N GLU A 2 -28.84 -65.72 -51.19
CA GLU A 2 -28.72 -64.27 -51.06
C GLU A 2 -29.15 -63.83 -49.65
N ASN A 3 -28.47 -62.80 -49.16
CA ASN A 3 -28.89 -61.73 -48.23
C ASN A 3 -29.83 -62.06 -47.06
N GLU A 4 -29.39 -61.71 -45.83
CA GLU A 4 -30.07 -60.66 -45.06
C GLU A 4 -29.20 -60.12 -43.90
N GLN A 5 -29.44 -58.86 -43.59
CA GLN A 5 -28.67 -57.97 -42.75
C GLN A 5 -28.92 -58.21 -41.25
N THR A 6 -27.92 -57.97 -40.40
CA THR A 6 -28.14 -57.13 -39.21
C THR A 6 -26.84 -56.40 -38.82
N THR A 7 -26.63 -55.23 -39.40
CA THR A 7 -25.88 -54.14 -38.78
C THR A 7 -26.72 -53.50 -37.68
N GLN A 8 -26.11 -53.17 -36.52
CA GLN A 8 -26.43 -52.12 -35.52
C GLN A 8 -25.82 -52.56 -34.15
N ASN A 9 -25.17 -51.78 -33.28
CA ASN A 9 -24.78 -50.38 -33.18
C ASN A 9 -23.68 -50.27 -32.08
N ASN A 10 -22.45 -49.85 -32.42
CA ASN A 10 -21.37 -49.63 -31.44
C ASN A 10 -21.25 -48.16 -30.99
N ASN A 11 -22.37 -47.42 -30.92
CA ASN A 11 -22.36 -45.97 -30.74
C ASN A 11 -22.82 -45.47 -29.36
N ASP A 12 -23.31 -46.36 -28.49
CA ASP A 12 -23.84 -45.95 -27.17
C ASP A 12 -22.79 -45.92 -26.06
N THR A 13 -21.72 -46.71 -26.15
CA THR A 13 -20.66 -46.72 -25.12
C THR A 13 -19.74 -45.50 -25.21
N THR A 14 -19.62 -44.90 -26.40
CA THR A 14 -18.81 -43.71 -26.67
C THR A 14 -19.48 -42.43 -26.20
N SER A 15 -20.81 -42.31 -26.27
CA SER A 15 -21.56 -41.13 -25.81
C SER A 15 -21.56 -41.02 -24.28
N VAL A 16 -21.83 -42.11 -23.57
CA VAL A 16 -21.80 -42.18 -22.09
C VAL A 16 -20.39 -41.90 -21.55
N LYS A 17 -19.33 -42.46 -22.16
CA LYS A 17 -17.94 -42.15 -21.78
C LYS A 17 -17.58 -40.68 -22.01
N LYS A 18 -18.17 -40.03 -23.02
CA LYS A 18 -17.95 -38.62 -23.33
C LYS A 18 -18.67 -37.71 -22.33
N GLU A 19 -19.89 -38.05 -21.93
CA GLU A 19 -20.64 -37.35 -20.88
C GLU A 19 -20.01 -37.50 -19.50
N VAL A 20 -19.60 -38.71 -19.11
CA VAL A 20 -18.88 -38.95 -17.85
C VAL A 20 -17.54 -38.19 -17.84
N LYS A 21 -16.80 -38.17 -18.96
CA LYS A 21 -15.58 -37.33 -19.06
C LYS A 21 -15.89 -35.83 -18.98
N LYS A 22 -17.06 -35.38 -19.45
CA LYS A 22 -17.49 -33.98 -19.41
C LYS A 22 -17.93 -33.56 -18.00
N SER A 23 -18.62 -34.43 -17.26
CA SER A 23 -19.00 -34.22 -15.85
C SER A 23 -17.79 -34.30 -14.92
N VAL A 24 -16.89 -35.27 -15.10
CA VAL A 24 -15.61 -35.39 -14.37
C VAL A 24 -14.73 -34.15 -14.62
N LYS A 25 -14.60 -33.67 -15.86
CA LYS A 25 -13.91 -32.40 -16.16
C LYS A 25 -14.62 -31.18 -15.57
N LYS A 26 -15.95 -31.21 -15.37
CA LYS A 26 -16.71 -30.12 -14.74
C LYS A 26 -16.48 -30.09 -13.22
N VAL A 27 -16.29 -31.26 -12.58
CA VAL A 27 -15.91 -31.39 -11.16
C VAL A 27 -14.44 -31.01 -10.92
N LEU A 28 -13.52 -31.44 -11.80
CA LEU A 28 -12.09 -31.08 -11.77
C LEU A 28 -11.80 -29.63 -12.21
N LYS A 29 -12.77 -28.91 -12.76
CA LYS A 29 -12.69 -27.48 -13.11
C LYS A 29 -13.04 -26.52 -11.95
N LYS A 30 -13.02 -26.99 -10.69
CA LYS A 30 -12.78 -26.06 -9.57
C LYS A 30 -11.29 -25.70 -9.58
N THR A 31 -10.90 -24.80 -10.49
CA THR A 31 -9.63 -24.09 -10.36
C THR A 31 -9.61 -23.45 -8.97
N PRO A 32 -8.64 -23.78 -8.09
CA PRO A 32 -8.55 -23.13 -6.80
C PRO A 32 -8.45 -21.64 -7.07
N LYS A 33 -9.39 -20.85 -6.52
CA LYS A 33 -9.27 -19.39 -6.53
C LYS A 33 -7.90 -19.10 -5.92
N GLY A 34 -6.93 -18.68 -6.74
CA GLY A 34 -5.55 -18.48 -6.32
C GLY A 34 -5.54 -17.68 -5.02
N SER A 35 -4.78 -18.17 -4.03
CA SER A 35 -4.67 -17.55 -2.71
C SER A 35 -4.50 -16.04 -2.89
N LYS A 36 -5.47 -15.23 -2.43
CA LYS A 36 -5.37 -13.76 -2.51
C LYS A 36 -4.01 -13.39 -1.92
N LYS A 37 -3.09 -12.85 -2.73
CA LYS A 37 -1.79 -12.39 -2.24
C LYS A 37 -2.07 -11.41 -1.11
N MET A 38 -1.70 -11.79 0.12
CA MET A 38 -1.92 -10.95 1.30
C MET A 38 -1.16 -9.64 1.08
N LYS A 39 -1.87 -8.51 1.22
CA LYS A 39 -1.23 -7.20 1.14
C LYS A 39 -0.29 -7.06 2.34
N ALA A 40 0.89 -6.50 2.10
CA ALA A 40 1.83 -6.22 3.18
C ALA A 40 1.15 -5.38 4.27
N PRO A 41 1.35 -5.70 5.56
CA PRO A 41 0.73 -4.96 6.66
C PRO A 41 1.24 -3.51 6.70
N ARG A 42 0.37 -2.60 7.16
CA ARG A 42 0.73 -1.18 7.36
C ARG A 42 1.37 -1.00 8.73
N LEU A 43 2.66 -0.67 8.78
CA LEU A 43 3.44 -0.46 10.01
C LEU A 43 3.65 1.02 10.38
N TYR A 44 2.87 1.92 9.79
CA TYR A 44 3.03 3.37 9.97
C TYR A 44 1.68 4.07 9.97
N GLU A 45 1.61 5.21 10.66
CA GLU A 45 0.45 6.09 10.57
C GLU A 45 0.58 7.03 9.36
N LYS A 46 -0.56 7.26 8.70
CA LYS A 46 -0.60 8.11 7.51
C LYS A 46 -0.46 9.57 7.96
N GLY A 47 0.43 10.31 7.32
CA GLY A 47 0.47 11.76 7.45
C GLY A 47 0.43 12.46 6.09
N VAL A 48 0.25 13.78 6.13
CA VAL A 48 0.31 14.68 4.98
C VAL A 48 1.28 15.80 5.29
N ILE A 49 2.15 16.12 4.32
CA ILE A 49 3.03 17.27 4.40
C ILE A 49 2.23 18.51 4.05
N LEU A 50 2.11 19.46 4.98
CA LEU A 50 1.35 20.69 4.76
C LEU A 50 2.22 21.75 4.06
N GLY A 51 3.43 21.96 4.58
CA GLY A 51 4.31 23.03 4.16
C GLY A 51 5.50 23.12 5.12
N TYR A 52 6.32 24.16 4.99
CA TYR A 52 7.26 24.48 6.06
C TYR A 52 6.62 25.33 7.17
N LYS A 53 7.32 25.43 8.30
CA LYS A 53 7.04 26.44 9.32
C LYS A 53 7.09 27.81 8.66
N ARG A 54 6.13 28.68 8.96
CA ARG A 54 6.00 29.97 8.30
C ARG A 54 5.49 31.07 9.21
N SER A 55 5.88 32.29 8.88
CA SER A 55 5.21 33.53 9.26
C SER A 55 4.30 33.96 8.11
N GLN A 56 3.62 35.10 8.24
CA GLN A 56 2.74 35.62 7.19
C GLN A 56 3.47 35.76 5.84
N ARG A 57 4.71 36.28 5.86
CA ARG A 57 5.52 36.54 4.66
C ARG A 57 6.70 35.59 4.51
N ASN A 58 7.29 35.13 5.62
CA ASN A 58 8.52 34.35 5.60
C ASN A 58 8.29 32.85 5.79
N GLN A 59 9.13 32.03 5.18
CA GLN A 59 9.07 30.58 5.23
C GLN A 59 10.39 30.04 5.81
N ASP A 60 10.33 29.05 6.71
CA ASP A 60 11.48 28.43 7.35
C ASP A 60 11.58 26.94 6.96
N PRO A 61 12.39 26.59 5.93
CA PRO A 61 12.50 25.23 5.41
C PRO A 61 13.08 24.19 6.38
N ASN A 62 13.72 24.63 7.47
CA ASN A 62 14.32 23.74 8.47
C ASN A 62 13.28 22.84 9.16
N PHE A 63 12.05 23.33 9.27
CA PHE A 63 10.95 22.61 9.92
C PHE A 63 9.78 22.44 8.96
N THR A 64 9.34 21.20 8.79
CA THR A 64 8.16 20.86 7.99
C THR A 64 6.96 20.63 8.90
N LEU A 65 5.80 21.15 8.54
CA LEU A 65 4.53 20.89 9.20
C LEU A 65 3.87 19.64 8.63
N LEU A 66 3.50 18.70 9.49
CA LEU A 66 2.85 17.46 9.13
C LEU A 66 1.51 17.33 9.85
N SER A 67 0.46 17.00 9.12
CA SER A 67 -0.81 16.56 9.69
C SER A 67 -0.78 15.03 9.78
N ILE A 68 -1.09 14.47 10.94
CA ILE A 68 -1.17 13.02 11.15
C ILE A 68 -2.65 12.63 11.12
N ARG A 69 -2.97 11.52 10.45
CA ARG A 69 -4.35 11.04 10.34
C ARG A 69 -4.91 10.72 11.73
N ASN A 70 -6.14 11.19 11.98
CA ASN A 70 -6.88 10.97 13.23
C ASN A 70 -6.23 11.58 14.47
N VAL A 71 -5.38 12.60 14.30
CA VAL A 71 -4.77 13.35 15.42
C VAL A 71 -5.28 14.79 15.34
N ASN A 72 -6.24 15.11 16.23
CA ASN A 72 -6.91 16.42 16.21
C ASN A 72 -6.53 17.31 17.38
N THR A 73 -5.94 16.75 18.45
CA THR A 73 -5.56 17.48 19.66
C THR A 73 -4.04 17.51 19.83
N ARG A 74 -3.56 18.52 20.56
CA ARG A 74 -2.14 18.67 20.91
C ARG A 74 -1.63 17.52 21.79
N GLU A 75 -2.47 16.99 22.67
CA GLU A 75 -2.15 15.86 23.54
C GLU A 75 -1.88 14.59 22.75
N HIS A 76 -2.75 14.26 21.78
CA HIS A 76 -2.52 13.11 20.90
C HIS A 76 -1.30 13.31 19.99
N ALA A 77 -1.01 14.53 19.58
CA ALA A 77 0.20 14.83 18.81
C ALA A 77 1.50 14.62 19.61
N GLN A 78 1.44 14.77 20.94
CA GLN A 78 2.60 14.59 21.82
C GLN A 78 3.15 13.15 21.76
N PHE A 79 2.27 12.15 21.57
CA PHE A 79 2.65 10.74 21.37
C PHE A 79 3.63 10.54 20.21
N TYR A 80 3.49 11.34 19.16
CA TYR A 80 4.30 11.21 17.95
C TYR A 80 5.63 11.96 18.04
N VAL A 81 5.92 12.65 19.13
CA VAL A 81 7.20 13.32 19.34
C VAL A 81 8.33 12.30 19.42
N GLY A 82 9.45 12.58 18.74
CA GLY A 82 10.60 11.67 18.67
C GLY A 82 10.47 10.55 17.64
N LYS A 83 9.26 10.27 17.14
CA LYS A 83 9.02 9.25 16.13
C LYS A 83 9.71 9.56 14.80
N ARG A 84 10.14 8.52 14.09
CA ARG A 84 10.74 8.67 12.76
C ARG A 84 9.68 8.91 11.70
N VAL A 85 10.02 9.75 10.73
CA VAL A 85 9.16 10.06 9.59
C VAL A 85 9.93 9.81 8.29
N ALA A 86 9.22 9.30 7.29
CA ALA A 86 9.77 8.95 5.99
C ALA A 86 8.88 9.52 4.88
N TYR A 87 9.48 10.39 4.06
CA TYR A 87 8.89 10.81 2.79
C TYR A 87 9.40 9.93 1.67
N VAL A 88 8.53 9.04 1.18
CA VAL A 88 8.84 8.09 0.11
C VAL A 88 8.30 8.62 -1.21
N TYR A 89 9.16 8.74 -2.21
CA TYR A 89 8.79 9.23 -3.53
C TYR A 89 9.41 8.39 -4.64
N ARG A 90 8.83 8.46 -5.83
CA ARG A 90 9.30 7.74 -7.01
C ARG A 90 10.05 8.68 -7.93
N THR A 91 11.09 8.16 -8.55
CA THR A 91 11.91 8.84 -9.56
C THR A 91 11.87 8.05 -10.87
N THR A 92 12.22 8.70 -11.98
CA THR A 92 12.25 8.08 -13.31
C THR A 92 13.50 7.22 -13.49
N LYS A 93 14.66 7.77 -13.09
CA LYS A 93 15.96 7.11 -13.12
C LYS A 93 16.11 6.14 -11.95
N HIS A 94 16.90 5.10 -12.14
CA HIS A 94 17.27 4.19 -11.07
C HIS A 94 18.39 4.82 -10.22
N HIS A 95 18.25 4.70 -8.90
CA HIS A 95 19.27 4.98 -7.93
C HIS A 95 19.40 3.72 -7.05
N ASP A 96 20.62 3.17 -6.97
CA ASP A 96 20.91 1.95 -6.19
C ASP A 96 20.00 0.76 -6.57
N GLY A 97 19.75 0.59 -7.87
CA GLY A 97 18.88 -0.46 -8.42
C GLY A 97 17.38 -0.18 -8.28
N SER A 98 16.96 0.84 -7.55
CA SER A 98 15.55 1.13 -7.28
C SER A 98 15.09 2.48 -7.85
N LYS A 99 13.79 2.61 -8.15
CA LYS A 99 13.18 3.90 -8.53
C LYS A 99 12.62 4.66 -7.34
N ILE A 100 12.73 4.11 -6.13
CA ILE A 100 12.06 4.59 -4.92
C ILE A 100 13.11 5.22 -4.02
N LYS A 101 12.91 6.50 -3.68
CA LYS A 101 13.79 7.23 -2.77
C LYS A 101 13.03 7.59 -1.50
N CYS A 102 13.78 7.74 -0.41
CA CYS A 102 13.23 8.11 0.88
C CYS A 102 14.04 9.27 1.47
N ILE A 103 13.34 10.31 1.94
CA ILE A 103 13.91 11.33 2.81
C ILE A 103 13.46 11.01 4.23
N TRP A 104 14.44 10.75 5.09
CA TRP A 104 14.19 10.46 6.50
C TRP A 104 14.16 11.73 7.34
N GLY A 105 13.38 11.69 8.42
CA GLY A 105 13.32 12.75 9.41
C GLY A 105 12.85 12.23 10.76
N LYS A 106 12.73 13.17 11.69
CA LYS A 106 12.15 12.94 13.02
C LYS A 106 11.09 13.98 13.32
N VAL A 107 10.06 13.57 14.05
CA VAL A 107 9.08 14.49 14.63
C VAL A 107 9.71 15.17 15.85
N CYS A 108 9.70 16.51 15.88
CA CYS A 108 10.38 17.30 16.89
C CYS A 108 9.45 17.74 18.02
N ARG A 109 8.31 18.36 17.69
CA ARG A 109 7.34 18.87 18.67
C ARG A 109 5.98 19.10 18.03
N PRO A 110 4.86 19.04 18.78
CA PRO A 110 3.56 19.46 18.28
C PRO A 110 3.55 20.94 17.85
N HIS A 111 2.57 21.27 17.01
CA HIS A 111 2.37 22.58 16.41
C HIS A 111 0.90 22.98 16.48
N GLY A 112 0.61 24.09 17.14
CA GLY A 112 -0.75 24.56 17.37
C GLY A 112 -1.59 23.57 18.18
N ASN A 113 -2.91 23.73 18.11
CA ASN A 113 -3.87 22.93 18.87
C ASN A 113 -4.51 21.80 18.04
N SER A 114 -4.46 21.89 16.70
CA SER A 114 -5.15 20.99 15.76
C SER A 114 -4.46 19.64 15.51
N GLY A 115 -3.53 19.21 16.38
CA GLY A 115 -2.83 17.94 16.23
C GLY A 115 -1.75 17.90 15.13
N VAL A 116 -1.38 19.04 14.56
CA VAL A 116 -0.26 19.16 13.61
C VAL A 116 1.07 19.00 14.35
N VAL A 117 2.09 18.43 13.70
CA VAL A 117 3.43 18.29 14.26
C VAL A 117 4.48 18.97 13.39
N ARG A 118 5.56 19.43 14.03
CA ARG A 118 6.79 19.84 13.33
C ARG A 118 7.74 18.66 13.21
N ALA A 119 8.23 18.43 12.01
CA ALA A 119 9.28 17.47 11.73
C ALA A 119 10.53 18.16 11.17
N ARG A 120 11.69 17.61 11.50
CA ARG A 120 12.97 17.96 10.89
C ARG A 120 13.46 16.77 10.08
N PHE A 121 13.62 16.99 8.79
CA PHE A 121 14.16 15.99 7.88
C PHE A 121 15.69 16.12 7.79
N SER A 122 16.37 15.04 7.41
CA SER A 122 17.81 15.01 7.21
C SER A 122 18.23 15.98 6.10
N THR A 123 17.43 16.04 5.04
CA THR A 123 17.49 17.06 4.00
C THR A 123 16.15 17.77 3.94
N HIS A 124 16.16 19.07 3.63
CA HIS A 124 14.91 19.83 3.52
C HIS A 124 13.98 19.18 2.50
N ILE A 125 12.72 19.02 2.88
CA ILE A 125 11.71 18.46 1.98
C ILE A 125 11.54 19.38 0.78
N PRO A 126 11.43 18.89 -0.46
CA PRO A 126 11.16 19.74 -1.61
C PRO A 126 9.73 20.31 -1.56
N PRO A 127 9.48 21.55 -2.00
CA PRO A 127 8.12 22.15 -2.01
C PRO A 127 7.09 21.34 -2.80
N LYS A 128 7.54 20.60 -3.82
CA LYS A 128 6.71 19.65 -4.59
C LYS A 128 6.07 18.54 -3.74
N ALA A 129 6.59 18.31 -2.53
CA ALA A 129 6.04 17.34 -1.61
C ALA A 129 4.86 17.85 -0.78
N PHE A 130 4.49 19.13 -0.87
CA PHE A 130 3.33 19.65 -0.16
C PHE A 130 2.05 19.02 -0.69
N GLY A 131 1.15 18.62 0.20
CA GLY A 131 -0.02 17.80 -0.11
C GLY A 131 0.28 16.29 -0.28
N ASN A 132 1.55 15.89 -0.39
CA ASN A 132 1.89 14.47 -0.51
C ASN A 132 1.82 13.75 0.83
N ARG A 133 1.62 12.43 0.74
CA ARG A 133 1.60 11.54 1.90
C ARG A 133 3.00 11.30 2.44
N VAL A 134 3.08 11.27 3.76
CA VAL A 134 4.27 10.89 4.51
C VAL A 134 3.95 9.70 5.43
N ARG A 135 4.97 8.92 5.76
CA ARG A 135 4.85 7.78 6.68
C ARG A 135 5.41 8.19 8.03
N VAL A 136 4.56 8.25 9.06
CA VAL A 136 5.00 8.45 10.45
C VAL A 136 5.11 7.08 11.08
N LEU A 137 6.32 6.68 11.43
CA LEU A 137 6.62 5.36 11.96
C LEU A 137 6.39 5.37 13.47
N LEU A 138 6.14 4.20 14.06
CA LEU A 138 5.81 4.10 15.49
C LEU A 138 7.04 3.99 16.39
N TYR A 139 8.25 3.97 15.81
CA TYR A 139 9.51 3.89 16.51
C TYR A 139 10.30 5.22 16.43
N PRO A 140 11.19 5.52 17.38
CA PRO A 140 11.41 4.82 18.67
C PRO A 140 10.18 4.88 19.60
N SER A 141 9.94 3.84 20.40
CA SER A 141 8.82 3.78 21.35
C SER A 141 9.26 4.25 22.73
N ASN A 142 8.49 5.18 23.31
CA ASN A 142 8.66 5.70 24.67
C ASN A 142 7.36 5.49 25.50
N ILE A 143 6.48 4.61 25.01
CA ILE A 143 5.26 4.18 25.71
C ILE A 143 5.62 2.95 26.51
#